data_AF-A0AAW1WQ29-F1
#
_entry.id   AF-A0AAW1WQ29-F1
#
_cell.length_a   1.000
_cell.length_b   1.000
_cell.length_c   1.000
_cell.angle_alpha   90.00
_cell.angle_beta   90.00
_cell.angle_gamma   90.00
#
_symmetry.space_group_name_H-M   'P 1'
#
loop_
_entity.id
_entity.type
_entity.pdbx_description
1 polymer ?
#
loop_
_entity_poly.entity_id
_entity_poly.type
_entity_poly.pdbx_seq_one_letter_code
_entity_poly.pdbx_strand_id
1 'polypeptide(L)'
;MEYSGVLRRSSAVFTDAFTTSPPAPAPDDSHQISGSGTSGATSEQESSTSDYDSGVTSGGASSDERQVFDVGLLKLAEGDRVYDLIKQRFIASLGFLGAHSTVVAINRNPHSGLTGQARLRAFQIYSKAVEEKCGGNANVKYGWYSPSSKAEISNIVRHGFGLSEKPNGVYGRGVYLAPDDFPLECVESLSVDEDGLRHLLLCRVILGKPEVVLPGNSEQYHPSSHEYDSGVDKLFAPKKYIVWSTHMNTHILPEYVVSFRAPTCLKEFLKNQEPIRKPTSPWMPIPTLIGVLSKFLPQPSIDLILKYHKAHRGKKISRNELIQRIRQIAGDKLLATIIKSFRAKQFKPQQGVAQDGGRSGMEYKSSAGGVDGPILFGVNLKQF
;
A
#
# COMPACT_ATOMS: atom_id res chain seq x y z
N MET A 1 -0.02 19.39 -34.34
CA MET A 1 1.16 18.50 -34.37
C MET A 1 1.99 18.84 -33.15
N GLU A 2 1.53 18.41 -31.98
CA GLU A 2 1.92 17.14 -31.34
C GLU A 2 3.38 17.13 -30.89
N TYR A 3 3.57 17.46 -29.61
CA TYR A 3 4.70 17.02 -28.80
C TYR A 3 4.07 16.45 -27.52
N SER A 4 4.03 15.11 -27.42
CA SER A 4 3.57 14.38 -26.24
C SER A 4 4.67 13.43 -25.79
N GLY A 5 5.61 13.95 -25.00
CA GLY A 5 6.52 13.12 -24.20
C GLY A 5 5.78 12.58 -22.99
N VAL A 6 5.29 11.34 -23.07
CA VAL A 6 4.69 10.63 -21.94
C VAL A 6 5.79 9.91 -21.15
N LEU A 7 5.88 10.28 -19.88
CA LEU A 7 6.66 9.68 -18.81
C LEU A 7 6.38 8.16 -18.72
N ARG A 8 7.32 7.32 -19.15
CA ARG A 8 7.29 5.87 -18.89
C ARG A 8 7.42 5.63 -17.38
N ARG A 9 6.35 5.14 -16.76
CA ARG A 9 6.34 4.73 -15.34
C ARG A 9 6.96 3.34 -15.21
N SER A 10 8.03 3.26 -14.45
CA SER A 10 8.88 2.08 -14.19
C SER A 10 8.14 0.98 -13.40
N SER A 11 7.37 0.13 -14.10
CA SER A 11 6.67 -1.03 -13.53
C SER A 11 7.40 -2.38 -13.74
N ALA A 12 8.46 -2.42 -14.56
CA ALA A 12 9.01 -3.69 -15.09
C ALA A 12 10.25 -4.23 -14.35
N VAL A 13 10.76 -3.54 -13.33
CA VAL A 13 12.10 -3.84 -12.78
C VAL A 13 12.17 -5.17 -12.00
N PHE A 14 11.05 -5.67 -11.46
CA PHE A 14 11.04 -6.94 -10.71
C PHE A 14 10.79 -8.18 -11.59
N THR A 15 10.24 -8.02 -12.79
CA THR A 15 9.92 -9.18 -13.66
C THR A 15 11.12 -9.67 -14.45
N ASP A 16 12.05 -8.78 -14.85
CA ASP A 16 13.14 -9.17 -15.75
C ASP A 16 14.42 -9.61 -15.00
N ALA A 17 14.60 -9.23 -13.74
CA ALA A 17 15.84 -9.49 -13.00
C ALA A 17 15.93 -10.87 -12.33
N PHE A 18 14.85 -11.67 -12.33
CA PHE A 18 14.74 -12.89 -11.52
C PHE A 18 14.38 -14.16 -12.32
N THR A 19 14.38 -14.10 -13.65
CA THR A 19 14.05 -15.23 -14.54
C THR A 19 15.31 -15.88 -15.06
N THR A 20 16.06 -16.58 -14.19
CA THR A 20 17.08 -17.52 -14.66
C THR A 20 17.11 -18.71 -13.71
N SER A 21 16.43 -19.78 -14.11
CA SER A 21 16.58 -21.10 -13.50
C SER A 21 17.94 -21.68 -13.88
N PRO A 22 18.63 -22.40 -12.97
CA PRO A 22 19.82 -23.18 -13.35
C PRO A 22 19.42 -24.34 -14.28
N PRO A 23 20.31 -24.79 -15.19
CA PRO A 23 20.02 -25.89 -16.10
C PRO A 23 19.88 -27.21 -15.34
N ALA A 24 18.94 -28.04 -15.77
CA ALA A 24 18.76 -29.40 -15.28
C ALA A 24 19.99 -30.26 -15.64
N PRO A 25 20.41 -31.21 -14.78
CA PRO A 25 21.46 -32.16 -15.13
C PRO A 25 20.95 -33.11 -16.22
N ALA A 26 21.82 -33.38 -17.20
CA ALA A 26 21.55 -34.30 -18.30
C ALA A 26 21.38 -35.75 -17.80
N PRO A 27 20.58 -36.59 -18.49
CA PRO A 27 20.49 -38.00 -18.17
C PRO A 27 21.76 -38.74 -18.60
N ASP A 28 22.29 -39.55 -17.70
CA ASP A 28 23.41 -40.46 -17.97
C ASP A 28 22.86 -41.71 -18.67
N ASP A 29 23.40 -42.00 -19.84
CA ASP A 29 23.01 -43.12 -20.71
C ASP A 29 24.18 -44.12 -20.76
N SER A 30 23.85 -45.42 -20.73
CA SER A 30 24.70 -46.65 -20.74
C SER A 30 24.80 -47.35 -19.37
N HIS A 31 24.52 -48.65 -19.20
CA HIS A 31 24.74 -49.80 -20.07
C HIS A 31 23.67 -50.90 -19.92
N GLN A 32 23.41 -51.60 -21.04
CA GLN A 32 22.76 -52.91 -21.12
C GLN A 32 23.64 -54.03 -20.55
N ILE A 33 23.05 -55.00 -19.84
CA ILE A 33 23.40 -56.44 -19.92
C ILE A 33 22.11 -57.28 -19.72
N SER A 34 21.91 -58.24 -20.60
CA SER A 34 20.80 -59.23 -20.59
C SER A 34 21.11 -60.46 -19.73
N GLY A 35 20.06 -61.10 -19.19
CA GLY A 35 19.99 -62.57 -19.15
C GLY A 35 19.61 -63.27 -17.83
N SER A 36 18.40 -63.83 -17.82
CA SER A 36 18.03 -65.17 -17.30
C SER A 36 17.84 -65.42 -15.79
N GLY A 37 16.60 -65.84 -15.43
CA GLY A 37 16.40 -67.11 -14.72
C GLY A 37 15.97 -67.12 -13.25
N THR A 38 14.66 -67.26 -13.03
CA THR A 38 14.01 -68.24 -12.13
C THR A 38 13.98 -68.03 -10.59
N SER A 39 12.72 -67.98 -10.10
CA SER A 39 12.14 -68.46 -8.82
C SER A 39 12.61 -67.93 -7.45
N GLY A 40 11.62 -67.47 -6.68
CA GLY A 40 11.31 -68.10 -5.39
C GLY A 40 11.62 -67.32 -4.11
N ALA A 41 10.58 -67.21 -3.28
CA ALA A 41 10.57 -67.07 -1.82
C ALA A 41 10.81 -65.68 -1.17
N THR A 42 9.79 -65.31 -0.42
CA THR A 42 9.69 -64.34 0.67
C THR A 42 10.56 -64.70 1.88
N SER A 43 11.25 -63.73 2.49
CA SER A 43 11.23 -63.40 3.94
C SER A 43 12.34 -62.42 4.35
N GLU A 44 11.96 -61.50 5.26
CA GLU A 44 12.74 -60.85 6.34
C GLU A 44 13.83 -59.83 5.94
N GLN A 45 13.57 -58.53 6.14
CA GLN A 45 13.93 -57.71 7.31
C GLN A 45 15.42 -57.76 7.69
N GLU A 46 16.16 -56.67 7.45
CA GLU A 46 17.11 -56.13 8.44
C GLU A 46 17.24 -54.60 8.31
N SER A 47 17.32 -54.01 9.50
CA SER A 47 17.50 -52.60 9.85
C SER A 47 18.88 -52.05 9.46
N SER A 48 18.95 -50.76 9.14
CA SER A 48 20.19 -50.00 9.25
C SER A 48 19.90 -48.59 9.73
N THR A 49 20.03 -48.42 11.03
CA THR A 49 20.26 -47.15 11.71
C THR A 49 21.66 -46.66 11.35
N SER A 50 21.81 -45.41 10.93
CA SER A 50 23.12 -44.77 10.90
C SER A 50 23.05 -43.45 11.68
N ASP A 51 23.86 -43.43 12.73
CA ASP A 51 24.12 -42.32 13.62
C ASP A 51 24.88 -41.23 12.85
N TYR A 52 24.41 -39.99 12.89
CA TYR A 52 25.23 -38.85 12.51
C TYR A 52 25.52 -38.01 13.75
N ASP A 53 26.76 -38.16 14.19
CA ASP A 53 27.39 -37.49 15.31
C ASP A 53 27.54 -35.98 15.07
N SER A 54 27.32 -35.26 16.15
CA SER A 54 27.33 -33.81 16.28
C SER A 54 28.75 -33.27 16.43
N GLY A 55 29.23 -32.52 15.43
CA GLY A 55 30.45 -31.72 15.53
C GLY A 55 30.16 -30.28 15.98
N VAL A 56 30.35 -30.01 17.28
CA VAL A 56 30.47 -28.65 17.83
C VAL A 56 31.87 -28.13 17.49
N THR A 57 31.97 -27.10 16.66
CA THR A 57 33.15 -26.23 16.61
C THR A 57 32.78 -24.88 17.20
N SER A 58 33.18 -24.68 18.45
CA SER A 58 33.29 -23.39 19.11
C SER A 58 34.61 -22.71 18.69
N GLY A 59 34.50 -21.50 18.15
CA GLY A 59 35.64 -20.66 17.80
C GLY A 59 35.12 -19.29 17.35
N GLY A 60 35.22 -18.30 18.22
CA GLY A 60 34.38 -17.10 18.19
C GLY A 60 34.80 -15.99 17.24
N ALA A 61 33.81 -15.14 16.97
CA ALA A 61 33.97 -13.70 16.83
C ALA A 61 32.69 -13.06 17.38
N SER A 62 32.84 -12.32 18.48
CA SER A 62 31.79 -11.51 19.06
C SER A 62 31.51 -10.34 18.11
N SER A 63 30.38 -10.43 17.41
CA SER A 63 29.61 -9.27 17.00
C SER A 63 28.20 -9.51 17.52
N ASP A 64 27.76 -8.65 18.44
CA ASP A 64 26.47 -8.68 19.14
C ASP A 64 25.31 -8.40 18.17
N GLU A 65 25.17 -9.24 17.12
CA GLU A 65 24.01 -9.24 16.24
C GLU A 65 22.93 -10.09 16.90
N ARG A 66 22.14 -9.48 17.79
CA ARG A 66 20.88 -10.09 18.24
C ARG A 66 20.08 -10.49 17.00
N GLN A 67 19.91 -11.79 16.80
CA GLN A 67 19.06 -12.30 15.72
C GLN A 67 17.65 -11.75 15.94
N VAL A 68 17.17 -10.97 14.98
CA VAL A 68 15.84 -10.35 15.07
C VAL A 68 14.77 -11.43 15.11
N PHE A 69 14.98 -12.60 14.52
CA PHE A 69 14.00 -13.69 14.49
C PHE A 69 14.65 -15.04 14.84
N ASP A 70 13.94 -15.86 15.63
CA ASP A 70 14.33 -17.23 16.02
C ASP A 70 14.02 -18.30 14.92
N VAL A 71 13.49 -17.88 13.77
CA VAL A 71 12.97 -18.80 12.73
C VAL A 71 13.95 -19.09 11.59
N GLY A 72 15.26 -18.90 11.80
CA GLY A 72 16.28 -19.22 10.79
C GLY A 72 16.20 -18.34 9.54
N LEU A 73 15.72 -17.10 9.68
CA LEU A 73 15.78 -16.11 8.60
C LEU A 73 17.23 -15.63 8.42
N LEU A 74 17.63 -15.44 7.16
CA LEU A 74 18.98 -15.00 6.82
C LEU A 74 19.00 -13.49 6.61
N LYS A 75 19.67 -12.76 7.48
CA LYS A 75 19.89 -11.32 7.32
C LYS A 75 20.72 -11.08 6.05
N LEU A 76 20.20 -10.25 5.14
CA LEU A 76 20.94 -9.82 3.96
C LEU A 76 21.98 -8.76 4.37
N ALA A 77 23.18 -8.85 3.80
CA ALA A 77 24.26 -7.88 4.04
C ALA A 77 23.94 -6.53 3.38
N GLU A 78 24.40 -5.44 3.99
CA GLU A 78 24.29 -4.11 3.37
C GLU A 78 25.24 -4.05 2.15
N GLY A 79 24.72 -3.58 1.00
CA GLY A 79 25.39 -3.67 -0.30
C GLY A 79 25.07 -4.94 -1.12
N ASP A 80 24.26 -5.86 -0.58
CA ASP A 80 23.63 -6.91 -1.37
C ASP A 80 22.63 -6.29 -2.36
N ARG A 81 22.65 -6.74 -3.62
CA ARG A 81 21.79 -6.18 -4.69
C ARG A 81 20.30 -6.31 -4.38
N VAL A 82 19.89 -7.42 -3.76
CA VAL A 82 18.49 -7.67 -3.38
C VAL A 82 18.12 -6.81 -2.19
N TYR A 83 19.00 -6.70 -1.19
CA TYR A 83 18.82 -5.79 -0.07
C TYR A 83 18.58 -4.35 -0.55
N ASP A 84 19.45 -3.83 -1.42
CA ASP A 84 19.38 -2.46 -1.91
C ASP A 84 18.11 -2.22 -2.72
N LEU A 85 17.73 -3.16 -3.58
CA LEU A 85 16.50 -3.08 -4.37
C LEU A 85 15.24 -3.01 -3.49
N ILE A 86 15.14 -3.89 -2.50
CA ILE A 86 13.99 -3.92 -1.58
C ILE A 86 13.96 -2.65 -0.74
N LYS A 87 15.10 -2.24 -0.17
CA LYS A 87 15.23 -1.01 0.64
C LYS A 87 14.82 0.23 -0.16
N GLN A 88 15.37 0.40 -1.37
CA GLN A 88 15.05 1.54 -2.23
C GLN A 88 13.56 1.57 -2.61
N ARG A 89 13.01 0.43 -3.04
CA ARG A 89 11.60 0.36 -3.43
C ARG A 89 10.67 0.62 -2.25
N PHE A 90 10.95 0.04 -1.09
CA PHE A 90 10.18 0.25 0.13
C PHE A 90 10.19 1.72 0.55
N ILE A 91 11.36 2.35 0.65
CA ILE A 91 11.47 3.77 1.02
C ILE A 91 10.76 4.67 -0.02
N ALA A 92 10.93 4.40 -1.31
CA ALA A 92 10.28 5.17 -2.37
C ALA A 92 8.74 5.06 -2.32
N SER A 93 8.20 3.87 -2.05
CA SER A 93 6.76 3.64 -2.01
C SER A 93 6.08 4.16 -0.73
N LEU A 94 6.85 4.45 0.31
CA LEU A 94 6.38 5.20 1.48
C LEU A 94 6.21 6.71 1.21
N GLY A 95 6.70 7.21 0.08
CA GLY A 95 6.60 8.63 -0.29
C GLY A 95 7.25 9.52 0.77
N PHE A 96 6.50 10.50 1.28
CA PHE A 96 7.01 11.44 2.29
C PHE A 96 7.48 10.73 3.58
N LEU A 97 6.80 9.66 3.98
CA LEU A 97 7.18 8.88 5.16
C LEU A 97 8.53 8.19 4.99
N GLY A 98 8.94 7.92 3.74
CA GLY A 98 10.23 7.31 3.41
C GLY A 98 11.42 8.12 3.93
N ALA A 99 11.36 9.46 3.88
CA ALA A 99 12.43 10.33 4.38
C ALA A 99 12.61 10.27 5.91
N HIS A 100 11.59 9.79 6.62
CA HIS A 100 11.57 9.67 8.08
C HIS A 100 11.57 8.22 8.56
N SER A 101 11.76 7.28 7.63
CA SER A 101 11.80 5.86 7.91
C SER A 101 13.21 5.32 7.71
N THR A 102 13.63 4.41 8.58
CA THR A 102 14.94 3.78 8.49
C THR A 102 14.78 2.28 8.46
N VAL A 103 15.17 1.65 7.35
CA VAL A 103 15.26 0.18 7.25
C VAL A 103 16.44 -0.28 8.08
N VAL A 104 16.18 -1.14 9.07
CA VAL A 104 17.17 -1.66 10.01
C VAL A 104 17.70 -3.01 9.55
N ALA A 105 16.83 -3.87 9.03
CA ALA A 105 17.23 -5.18 8.52
C ALA A 105 16.27 -5.67 7.43
N ILE A 106 16.80 -6.41 6.47
CA ILE A 106 16.01 -7.20 5.52
C ILE A 106 16.48 -8.64 5.68
N ASN A 107 15.57 -9.52 6.05
CA ASN A 107 15.87 -10.94 6.27
C ASN A 107 15.17 -11.76 5.19
N ARG A 108 15.91 -12.65 4.53
CA ARG A 108 15.39 -13.59 3.54
C ARG A 108 14.91 -14.86 4.23
N ASN A 109 13.78 -15.39 3.78
CA ASN A 109 13.34 -16.73 4.11
C ASN A 109 14.07 -17.74 3.19
N PRO A 110 14.97 -18.59 3.72
CA PRO A 110 15.71 -19.54 2.89
C PRO A 110 14.87 -20.74 2.45
N HIS A 111 13.69 -20.96 3.06
CA HIS A 111 12.86 -22.15 2.85
C HIS A 111 13.63 -23.47 3.09
N SER A 112 14.65 -23.47 3.95
CA SER A 112 15.63 -24.56 4.07
C SER A 112 15.11 -25.85 4.72
N GLY A 113 14.09 -25.77 5.58
CA GLY A 113 13.49 -26.96 6.22
C GLY A 113 12.59 -27.77 5.28
N LEU A 114 12.32 -29.04 5.62
CA LEU A 114 11.47 -29.94 4.82
C LEU A 114 10.11 -29.33 4.47
N THR A 115 9.43 -28.74 5.46
CA THR A 115 8.14 -28.06 5.27
C THR A 115 8.27 -26.77 4.47
N GLY A 116 9.38 -26.05 4.63
CA GLY A 116 9.71 -24.86 3.84
C GLY A 116 9.88 -25.19 2.35
N GLN A 117 10.66 -26.23 2.05
CA GLN A 117 10.86 -26.74 0.69
C GLN A 117 9.56 -27.27 0.08
N ALA A 118 8.74 -27.99 0.86
CA ALA A 118 7.44 -28.46 0.41
C ALA A 118 6.51 -27.29 0.02
N ARG A 119 6.46 -26.22 0.83
CA ARG A 119 5.70 -25.00 0.50
C ARG A 119 6.23 -24.28 -0.74
N LEU A 120 7.56 -24.16 -0.88
CA LEU A 120 8.16 -23.57 -2.08
C LEU A 120 7.80 -24.36 -3.34
N ARG A 121 7.89 -25.70 -3.29
CA ARG A 121 7.50 -26.58 -4.40
C ARG A 121 6.01 -26.50 -4.70
N ALA A 122 5.16 -26.50 -3.68
CA ALA A 122 3.73 -26.33 -3.85
C ALA A 122 3.44 -25.01 -4.57
N PHE A 123 4.03 -23.89 -4.13
CA PHE A 123 3.89 -22.60 -4.80
C PHE A 123 4.31 -22.65 -6.27
N GLN A 124 5.44 -23.29 -6.59
CA GLN A 124 5.92 -23.45 -7.97
C GLN A 124 4.94 -24.26 -8.83
N ILE A 125 4.40 -25.37 -8.29
CA ILE A 125 3.42 -26.23 -8.98
C ILE A 125 2.14 -25.44 -9.27
N TYR A 126 1.59 -24.74 -8.26
CA TYR A 126 0.39 -23.94 -8.44
C TYR A 126 0.62 -22.75 -9.37
N SER A 127 1.80 -22.12 -9.33
CA SER A 127 2.15 -21.05 -10.26
C SER A 127 2.10 -21.55 -11.70
N LYS A 128 2.66 -22.74 -11.98
CA LYS A 128 2.61 -23.34 -13.31
C LYS A 128 1.20 -23.72 -13.73
N ALA A 129 0.41 -24.30 -12.83
CA ALA A 129 -0.99 -24.64 -13.12
C ALA A 129 -1.84 -23.40 -13.46
N VAL A 130 -1.66 -22.30 -12.73
CA VAL A 130 -2.35 -21.03 -13.02
C VAL A 130 -1.83 -20.39 -14.31
N GLU A 131 -0.52 -20.49 -14.59
CA GLU A 131 0.06 -20.06 -15.87
C GLU A 131 -0.61 -20.74 -17.06
N GLU A 132 -0.73 -22.08 -17.01
CA GLU A 132 -1.40 -22.88 -18.03
C GLU A 132 -2.89 -22.50 -18.17
N LYS A 133 -3.59 -22.31 -17.04
CA LYS A 133 -5.00 -21.88 -17.02
C LYS A 133 -5.21 -20.48 -17.61
N CYS A 134 -4.29 -19.55 -17.38
CA CYS A 134 -4.45 -18.12 -17.70
C CYS A 134 -3.77 -17.70 -19.02
N GLY A 135 -3.50 -18.64 -19.92
CA GLY A 135 -2.95 -18.33 -21.25
C GLY A 135 -1.46 -17.99 -21.25
N GLY A 136 -0.69 -18.62 -20.36
CA GLY A 136 0.77 -18.51 -20.31
C GLY A 136 1.31 -17.44 -19.33
N ASN A 137 0.50 -16.97 -18.38
CA ASN A 137 0.97 -16.05 -17.34
C ASN A 137 0.20 -16.24 -16.03
N ALA A 138 0.89 -16.70 -14.98
CA ALA A 138 0.27 -16.88 -13.66
C ALA A 138 -0.04 -15.58 -12.91
N ASN A 139 0.37 -14.43 -13.47
CA ASN A 139 0.25 -13.11 -12.86
C ASN A 139 0.85 -13.08 -11.44
N VAL A 140 2.10 -13.55 -11.32
CA VAL A 140 2.83 -13.52 -10.05
C VAL A 140 3.26 -12.08 -9.75
N LYS A 141 2.92 -11.60 -8.56
CA LYS A 141 3.25 -10.26 -8.07
C LYS A 141 3.89 -10.31 -6.69
N TYR A 142 4.55 -9.23 -6.31
CA TYR A 142 4.94 -9.02 -4.93
C TYR A 142 3.83 -8.30 -4.17
N GLY A 143 3.62 -8.67 -2.92
CA GLY A 143 2.66 -8.03 -2.03
C GLY A 143 3.15 -7.94 -0.59
N TRP A 144 2.82 -6.84 0.07
CA TRP A 144 3.10 -6.58 1.48
C TRP A 144 1.99 -7.15 2.36
N TYR A 145 2.37 -8.04 3.28
CA TYR A 145 1.52 -8.52 4.34
C TYR A 145 1.85 -7.80 5.65
N SER A 146 0.80 -7.39 6.38
CA SER A 146 0.90 -6.68 7.66
C SER A 146 0.65 -7.61 8.83
N PRO A 147 1.70 -8.16 9.46
CA PRO A 147 1.53 -8.97 10.65
C PRO A 147 1.10 -8.12 11.85
N SER A 148 0.30 -8.71 12.72
CA SER A 148 -0.09 -8.20 14.04
C SER A 148 1.06 -8.20 15.04
N SER A 149 2.04 -9.08 14.87
CA SER A 149 3.19 -9.22 15.76
C SER A 149 4.37 -9.90 15.08
N LYS A 150 5.54 -9.77 15.71
CA LYS A 150 6.76 -10.51 15.36
C LYS A 150 6.59 -12.03 15.51
N ALA A 151 5.77 -12.47 16.47
CA ALA A 151 5.45 -13.89 16.67
C ALA A 151 4.62 -14.45 15.51
N GLU A 152 3.71 -13.67 14.94
CA GLU A 152 2.93 -14.08 13.76
C GLU A 152 3.84 -14.34 12.54
N ILE A 153 4.85 -13.50 12.31
CA ILE A 153 5.85 -13.74 11.26
C ILE A 153 6.54 -15.09 11.47
N SER A 154 6.94 -15.37 12.72
CA SER A 154 7.61 -16.61 13.07
C SER A 154 6.69 -17.83 12.82
N ASN A 155 5.41 -17.70 13.17
CA ASN A 155 4.41 -18.74 12.91
C ASN A 155 4.17 -18.93 11.41
N ILE A 156 4.11 -17.87 10.61
CA ILE A 156 3.96 -17.96 9.16
C ILE A 156 5.17 -18.67 8.53
N VAL A 157 6.39 -18.33 8.95
CA VAL A 157 7.61 -18.95 8.43
C VAL A 157 7.69 -20.43 8.83
N ARG A 158 7.26 -20.81 10.03
CA ARG A 158 7.26 -22.22 10.49
C ARG A 158 6.12 -23.03 9.88
N HIS A 159 4.89 -22.54 10.00
CA HIS A 159 3.66 -23.31 9.77
C HIS A 159 2.87 -22.90 8.52
N GLY A 160 3.17 -21.74 7.93
CA GLY A 160 2.41 -21.16 6.82
C GLY A 160 1.34 -20.19 7.32
N PHE A 161 0.55 -19.65 6.40
CA PHE A 161 -0.56 -18.78 6.76
C PHE A 161 -1.67 -19.58 7.44
N GLY A 162 -2.12 -19.09 8.59
CA GLY A 162 -3.27 -19.58 9.31
C GLY A 162 -4.49 -18.69 9.10
N LEU A 163 -5.67 -19.18 9.49
CA LEU A 163 -6.85 -18.34 9.61
C LEU A 163 -6.62 -17.32 10.73
N SER A 164 -6.80 -16.04 10.42
CA SER A 164 -6.68 -14.98 11.41
C SER A 164 -7.92 -14.97 12.30
N GLU A 165 -7.74 -14.77 13.61
CA GLU A 165 -8.84 -14.58 14.57
C GLU A 165 -9.48 -13.18 14.45
N LYS A 166 -8.93 -12.29 13.62
CA LYS A 166 -9.47 -10.96 13.36
C LYS A 166 -10.83 -11.07 12.64
N PRO A 167 -11.75 -10.13 12.88
CA PRO A 167 -13.02 -10.09 12.13
C PRO A 167 -12.73 -10.10 10.63
N ASN A 168 -13.50 -10.91 9.90
CA ASN A 168 -13.37 -11.06 8.45
C ASN A 168 -13.19 -9.69 7.79
N GLY A 169 -12.21 -9.58 6.89
CA GLY A 169 -12.05 -8.36 6.13
C GLY A 169 -13.30 -8.06 5.32
N VAL A 170 -13.50 -6.79 4.95
CA VAL A 170 -14.71 -6.36 4.24
C VAL A 170 -14.87 -6.98 2.84
N TYR A 171 -13.86 -7.72 2.36
CA TYR A 171 -13.85 -8.36 1.04
C TYR A 171 -13.79 -9.91 1.12
N GLY A 172 -14.16 -10.49 2.27
CA GLY A 172 -14.21 -11.94 2.44
C GLY A 172 -13.12 -12.51 3.35
N ARG A 173 -13.08 -13.84 3.43
CA ARG A 173 -12.17 -14.62 4.26
C ARG A 173 -10.93 -15.00 3.46
N GLY A 174 -9.79 -14.47 3.88
CA GLY A 174 -8.52 -14.71 3.21
C GLY A 174 -7.40 -13.87 3.78
N VAL A 175 -6.25 -13.95 3.14
CA VAL A 175 -5.07 -13.14 3.44
C VAL A 175 -5.10 -11.89 2.56
N TYR A 176 -4.95 -10.73 3.21
CA TYR A 176 -4.95 -9.43 2.57
C TYR A 176 -3.51 -8.95 2.41
N LEU A 177 -3.11 -8.62 1.18
CA LEU A 177 -1.81 -8.02 0.89
C LEU A 177 -2.00 -6.69 0.16
N ALA A 178 -1.16 -5.71 0.46
CA ALA A 178 -1.06 -4.52 -0.38
C ALA A 178 -0.08 -4.78 -1.53
N PRO A 179 -0.31 -4.21 -2.73
CA PRO A 179 0.67 -4.18 -3.80
C PRO A 179 2.02 -3.63 -3.36
N ASP A 180 3.09 -4.06 -4.02
CA ASP A 180 4.46 -3.69 -3.68
C ASP A 180 4.74 -2.17 -3.76
N ASP A 181 3.96 -1.41 -4.54
CA ASP A 181 4.02 0.03 -4.70
C ASP A 181 3.07 0.81 -3.76
N PHE A 182 2.31 0.14 -2.90
CA PHE A 182 1.36 0.75 -1.98
C PHE A 182 1.44 0.23 -0.52
N PRO A 183 2.62 0.20 0.14
CA PRO A 183 2.75 -0.32 1.50
C PRO A 183 2.16 0.61 2.59
N LEU A 184 1.74 1.83 2.26
CA LEU A 184 1.41 2.84 3.27
C LEU A 184 0.25 2.42 4.18
N GLU A 185 -0.81 1.84 3.61
CA GLU A 185 -1.96 1.34 4.38
C GLU A 185 -1.54 0.20 5.33
N CYS A 186 -0.61 -0.65 4.88
CA CYS A 186 -0.02 -1.70 5.70
C CYS A 186 0.74 -1.12 6.89
N VAL A 187 1.63 -0.16 6.66
CA VAL A 187 2.50 0.44 7.68
C VAL A 187 1.73 1.12 8.81
N GLU A 188 0.60 1.76 8.50
CA GLU A 188 -0.26 2.41 9.50
C GLU A 188 -0.86 1.43 10.53
N SER A 189 -1.03 0.17 10.14
CA SER A 189 -1.67 -0.87 10.95
C SER A 189 -0.69 -1.72 11.78
N LEU A 190 0.61 -1.56 11.56
CA LEU A 190 1.63 -2.36 12.24
C LEU A 190 1.78 -1.98 13.71
N SER A 191 1.96 -3.00 14.54
CA SER A 191 2.45 -2.85 15.91
C SER A 191 3.94 -2.55 15.91
N VAL A 192 4.40 -1.92 16.99
CA VAL A 192 5.82 -1.69 17.27
C VAL A 192 6.24 -2.75 18.28
N ASP A 193 7.38 -3.41 18.05
CA ASP A 193 7.94 -4.40 18.97
C ASP A 193 8.72 -3.74 20.13
N GLU A 194 9.24 -4.57 21.04
CA GLU A 194 9.99 -4.13 22.21
C GLU A 194 11.25 -3.32 21.86
N ASP A 195 11.84 -3.57 20.69
CA ASP A 195 13.02 -2.86 20.20
C ASP A 195 12.65 -1.56 19.48
N GLY A 196 11.36 -1.21 19.39
CA GLY A 196 10.87 -0.04 18.66
C GLY A 196 10.83 -0.23 17.14
N LEU A 197 10.81 -1.48 16.65
CA LEU A 197 10.79 -1.85 15.25
C LEU A 197 9.38 -2.22 14.79
N ARG A 198 9.11 -1.96 13.51
CA ARG A 198 7.95 -2.48 12.79
C ARG A 198 8.47 -3.52 11.79
N HIS A 199 7.68 -4.56 11.55
CA HIS A 199 8.05 -5.65 10.65
C HIS A 199 6.98 -5.84 9.58
N LEU A 200 7.40 -5.87 8.32
CA LEU A 200 6.57 -6.22 7.17
C LEU A 200 7.05 -7.50 6.53
N LEU A 201 6.11 -8.26 5.99
CA LEU A 201 6.41 -9.47 5.23
C LEU A 201 6.17 -9.18 3.74
N LEU A 202 7.21 -9.35 2.92
CA LEU A 202 7.12 -9.29 1.46
C LEU A 202 6.94 -10.70 0.93
N CYS A 203 5.83 -10.92 0.22
CA CYS A 203 5.46 -12.21 -0.34
C CYS A 203 5.44 -12.17 -1.86
N ARG A 204 5.75 -13.30 -2.51
CA ARG A 204 5.27 -13.57 -3.87
C ARG A 204 3.84 -14.08 -3.79
N VAL A 205 2.99 -13.62 -4.70
CA VAL A 205 1.56 -13.90 -4.73
C VAL A 205 1.17 -14.29 -6.15
N ILE A 206 0.54 -15.44 -6.31
CA ILE A 206 -0.07 -15.85 -7.58
C ILE A 206 -1.46 -15.23 -7.64
N LEU A 207 -1.66 -14.24 -8.51
CA LEU A 207 -2.97 -13.59 -8.66
C LEU A 207 -3.85 -14.24 -9.74
N GLY A 208 -3.26 -14.94 -10.71
CA GLY A 208 -3.99 -15.50 -11.85
C GLY A 208 -4.89 -14.47 -12.54
N LYS A 209 -6.14 -14.85 -12.81
CA LYS A 209 -7.24 -13.97 -13.20
C LYS A 209 -7.95 -13.46 -11.94
N PRO A 210 -7.74 -12.21 -11.52
CA PRO A 210 -8.38 -11.69 -10.32
C PRO A 210 -9.85 -11.29 -10.59
N GLU A 211 -10.71 -11.49 -9.60
CA GLU A 211 -12.06 -10.92 -9.55
C GLU A 211 -12.10 -9.62 -8.75
N VAL A 212 -13.01 -8.70 -9.12
CA VAL A 212 -13.27 -7.52 -8.29
C VAL A 212 -14.19 -7.90 -7.16
N VAL A 213 -13.72 -7.71 -5.93
CA VAL A 213 -14.51 -7.97 -4.74
C VAL A 213 -15.02 -6.66 -4.18
N LEU A 214 -16.32 -6.58 -3.92
CA LEU A 214 -16.94 -5.39 -3.33
C LEU A 214 -16.89 -5.47 -1.79
N PRO A 215 -16.73 -4.33 -1.10
CA PRO A 215 -16.88 -4.28 0.35
C PRO A 215 -18.26 -4.77 0.78
N GLY A 216 -18.32 -5.51 1.89
CA GLY A 216 -19.55 -6.09 2.46
C GLY A 216 -19.74 -7.58 2.17
N ASN A 217 -18.90 -8.18 1.31
CA ASN A 217 -18.93 -9.61 1.01
C ASN A 217 -18.05 -10.42 1.99
N SER A 218 -18.42 -10.46 3.28
CA SER A 218 -17.57 -11.03 4.35
C SER A 218 -17.45 -12.55 4.34
N GLU A 219 -18.37 -13.25 3.67
CA GLU A 219 -18.46 -14.71 3.74
C GLU A 219 -17.72 -15.45 2.63
N GLN A 220 -17.37 -14.78 1.53
CA GLN A 220 -16.63 -15.43 0.44
C GLN A 220 -15.24 -15.88 0.89
N TYR A 221 -14.89 -17.14 0.68
CA TYR A 221 -13.62 -17.75 1.13
C TYR A 221 -12.90 -18.57 0.03
N HIS A 222 -13.41 -18.49 -1.19
CA HIS A 222 -12.90 -19.09 -2.42
C HIS A 222 -13.32 -18.21 -3.61
N PRO A 223 -12.74 -18.42 -4.81
CA PRO A 223 -13.16 -17.69 -6.02
C PRO A 223 -14.66 -17.83 -6.29
N SER A 224 -15.33 -16.77 -6.75
CA SER A 224 -16.78 -16.81 -7.03
C SER A 224 -17.15 -17.73 -8.20
N SER A 225 -16.20 -18.01 -9.08
CA SER A 225 -16.33 -18.97 -10.16
C SER A 225 -14.99 -19.63 -10.47
N HIS A 226 -15.01 -20.71 -11.24
CA HIS A 226 -13.80 -21.42 -11.68
C HIS A 226 -12.90 -20.58 -12.59
N GLU A 227 -13.41 -19.47 -13.15
CA GLU A 227 -12.62 -18.57 -13.98
C GLU A 227 -11.59 -17.77 -13.19
N TYR A 228 -11.88 -17.49 -11.91
CA TYR A 228 -11.07 -16.61 -11.08
C TYR A 228 -10.12 -17.40 -10.17
N ASP A 229 -9.07 -16.73 -9.72
CA ASP A 229 -8.03 -17.32 -8.86
C ASP A 229 -7.85 -16.54 -7.55
N SER A 230 -7.92 -15.20 -7.61
CA SER A 230 -7.75 -14.31 -6.45
C SER A 230 -8.72 -13.12 -6.52
N GLY A 231 -8.79 -12.31 -5.46
CA GLY A 231 -9.60 -11.10 -5.40
C GLY A 231 -8.77 -9.81 -5.41
N VAL A 232 -9.35 -8.73 -5.95
CA VAL A 232 -8.82 -7.36 -5.87
C VAL A 232 -9.92 -6.35 -5.56
N ASP A 233 -9.54 -5.20 -5.00
CA ASP A 233 -10.47 -4.09 -4.79
C ASP A 233 -10.90 -3.40 -6.09
N LYS A 234 -10.04 -3.45 -7.12
CA LYS A 234 -10.27 -2.93 -8.47
C LYS A 234 -9.26 -3.51 -9.47
N LEU A 235 -9.67 -3.64 -10.73
CA LEU A 235 -8.82 -4.22 -11.78
C LEU A 235 -7.62 -3.34 -12.15
N PHE A 236 -7.82 -2.01 -12.19
CA PHE A 236 -6.79 -1.07 -12.59
C PHE A 236 -6.16 -0.39 -11.37
N ALA A 237 -4.85 -0.56 -11.21
CA ALA A 237 -4.08 -0.11 -10.06
C ALA A 237 -4.74 -0.55 -8.73
N PRO A 238 -4.85 -1.88 -8.49
CA PRO A 238 -5.38 -2.41 -7.23
C PRO A 238 -4.63 -1.82 -6.04
N LYS A 239 -5.29 -1.74 -4.90
CA LYS A 239 -4.67 -1.40 -3.61
C LYS A 239 -4.71 -2.56 -2.64
N LYS A 240 -5.49 -3.59 -2.94
CA LYS A 240 -5.63 -4.80 -2.11
C LYS A 240 -5.65 -6.03 -2.98
N TYR A 241 -4.84 -7.00 -2.61
CA TYR A 241 -4.90 -8.37 -3.06
C TYR A 241 -5.55 -9.20 -1.97
N ILE A 242 -6.49 -10.05 -2.37
CA ILE A 242 -7.20 -10.97 -1.50
C ILE A 242 -6.88 -12.37 -2.00
N VAL A 243 -6.11 -13.10 -1.21
CA VAL A 243 -5.88 -14.52 -1.46
C VAL A 243 -6.80 -15.30 -0.55
N TRP A 244 -7.73 -16.03 -1.15
CA TRP A 244 -8.75 -16.80 -0.46
C TRP A 244 -8.13 -17.78 0.56
N SER A 245 -8.83 -18.04 1.67
CA SER A 245 -8.33 -18.96 2.71
C SER A 245 -8.04 -20.36 2.18
N THR A 246 -8.81 -20.80 1.19
CA THR A 246 -8.61 -22.06 0.45
C THR A 246 -7.28 -22.13 -0.33
N HIS A 247 -6.65 -20.98 -0.61
CA HIS A 247 -5.47 -20.86 -1.46
C HIS A 247 -4.25 -20.24 -0.73
N MET A 248 -4.40 -19.77 0.50
CA MET A 248 -3.39 -18.97 1.20
C MET A 248 -2.02 -19.65 1.37
N ASN A 249 -1.97 -20.99 1.45
CA ASN A 249 -0.72 -21.74 1.63
C ASN A 249 -0.11 -22.26 0.32
N THR A 250 -0.80 -22.06 -0.80
CA THR A 250 -0.34 -22.49 -2.13
C THR A 250 -0.07 -21.29 -3.05
N HIS A 251 -0.77 -20.18 -2.84
CA HIS A 251 -0.71 -18.97 -3.67
C HIS A 251 0.10 -17.83 -3.06
N ILE A 252 0.63 -18.00 -1.84
CA ILE A 252 1.46 -17.01 -1.15
C ILE A 252 2.76 -17.67 -0.73
N LEU A 253 3.88 -17.06 -1.09
CA LEU A 253 5.21 -17.46 -0.66
C LEU A 253 5.87 -16.33 0.13
N PRO A 254 6.03 -16.46 1.46
CA PRO A 254 6.77 -15.50 2.29
C PRO A 254 8.26 -15.50 1.93
N GLU A 255 8.81 -14.40 1.42
CA GLU A 255 10.18 -14.39 0.90
C GLU A 255 11.12 -13.48 1.68
N TYR A 256 10.68 -12.28 2.09
CA TYR A 256 11.50 -11.34 2.85
C TYR A 256 10.74 -10.73 4.03
N VAL A 257 11.47 -10.45 5.11
CA VAL A 257 10.98 -9.67 6.25
C VAL A 257 11.76 -8.37 6.32
N VAL A 258 11.05 -7.25 6.21
CA VAL A 258 11.61 -5.90 6.30
C VAL A 258 11.33 -5.34 7.69
N SER A 259 12.40 -5.13 8.46
CA SER A 259 12.36 -4.51 9.78
C SER A 259 12.79 -3.05 9.67
N PHE A 260 11.96 -2.11 10.13
CA PHE A 260 12.21 -0.70 9.98
C PHE A 260 11.70 0.12 11.17
N ARG A 261 12.24 1.33 11.32
CA ARG A 261 11.73 2.37 12.23
C ARG A 261 10.99 3.42 11.42
N ALA A 262 9.90 3.93 11.98
CA ALA A 262 9.13 5.05 11.42
C ALA A 262 8.50 5.84 12.58
N PRO A 263 8.10 7.11 12.37
CA PRO A 263 7.46 7.94 13.39
C PRO A 263 6.25 7.24 14.03
N THR A 264 6.08 7.37 15.34
CA THR A 264 5.05 6.65 16.12
C THR A 264 3.63 7.14 15.82
N CYS A 265 3.43 8.45 15.61
CA CYS A 265 2.13 9.03 15.26
C CYS A 265 1.92 9.12 13.74
N LEU A 266 1.97 8.00 13.00
CA LEU A 266 1.85 7.98 11.54
C LEU A 266 0.62 8.73 11.01
N LYS A 267 -0.55 8.57 11.65
CA LYS A 267 -1.79 9.25 11.23
C LYS A 267 -1.72 10.77 11.38
N GLU A 268 -1.09 11.26 12.45
CA GLU A 268 -0.91 12.70 12.66
C GLU A 268 0.21 13.24 11.79
N PHE A 269 1.29 12.48 11.64
CA PHE A 269 2.40 12.79 10.76
C PHE A 269 1.95 12.93 9.31
N LEU A 270 1.17 11.98 8.78
CA LEU A 270 0.58 12.06 7.44
C LEU A 270 -0.48 13.16 7.33
N LYS A 271 -1.26 13.45 8.37
CA LYS A 271 -2.21 14.59 8.37
C LYS A 271 -1.51 15.95 8.39
N ASN A 272 -0.37 16.06 9.07
CA ASN A 272 0.41 17.29 9.21
C ASN A 272 1.35 17.51 8.01
N GLN A 273 1.60 16.46 7.20
CA GLN A 273 2.58 16.45 6.10
C GLN A 273 2.00 16.01 4.76
N GLU A 274 0.71 15.66 4.66
CA GLU A 274 -0.02 16.06 3.46
C GLU A 274 0.30 17.55 3.34
N PRO A 275 0.96 18.01 2.25
CA PRO A 275 1.01 19.43 2.04
C PRO A 275 -0.45 19.83 2.13
N ILE A 276 -0.80 20.72 3.06
CA ILE A 276 -2.02 21.50 2.97
C ILE A 276 -1.95 21.93 1.52
N ARG A 277 -2.72 21.26 0.64
CA ARG A 277 -2.61 21.48 -0.79
C ARG A 277 -3.12 22.88 -0.88
N LYS A 278 -2.19 23.85 -0.90
CA LYS A 278 -2.50 25.26 -0.97
C LYS A 278 -3.44 25.31 -2.13
N PRO A 279 -4.71 25.70 -1.91
CA PRO A 279 -5.67 25.56 -2.96
C PRO A 279 -5.10 26.30 -4.15
N THR A 280 -5.03 25.65 -5.30
CA THR A 280 -4.59 26.29 -6.56
C THR A 280 -5.60 27.35 -7.04
N SER A 281 -6.51 27.76 -6.14
CA SER A 281 -7.54 28.78 -6.29
C SER A 281 -7.32 29.85 -5.24
N PRO A 282 -7.26 31.13 -5.62
CA PRO A 282 -7.35 32.25 -4.69
C PRO A 282 -8.61 32.12 -3.84
N TRP A 283 -8.45 32.47 -2.56
CA TRP A 283 -9.46 32.31 -1.53
C TRP A 283 -10.56 33.37 -1.65
N MET A 284 -11.82 32.97 -1.54
CA MET A 284 -12.94 33.88 -1.36
C MET A 284 -13.57 33.60 0.01
N PRO A 285 -13.62 34.59 0.92
CA PRO A 285 -14.34 34.44 2.18
C PRO A 285 -15.80 34.03 1.94
N ILE A 286 -16.34 33.13 2.75
CA ILE A 286 -17.75 32.68 2.63
C ILE A 286 -18.72 33.87 2.62
N PRO A 287 -18.56 34.93 3.44
CA PRO A 287 -19.42 36.12 3.35
C PRO A 287 -19.37 36.80 1.97
N THR A 288 -18.19 36.88 1.35
CA THR A 288 -18.02 37.41 -0.01
C THR A 288 -18.70 36.51 -1.04
N LEU A 289 -18.58 35.20 -0.90
CA LEU A 289 -19.28 34.24 -1.76
C LEU A 289 -20.79 34.39 -1.67
N ILE A 290 -21.34 34.53 -0.46
CA ILE A 290 -22.78 34.74 -0.23
C ILE A 290 -23.22 36.05 -0.90
N GLY A 291 -22.46 37.13 -0.76
CA GLY A 291 -22.76 38.42 -1.40
C GLY A 291 -22.67 38.41 -2.93
N VAL A 292 -21.89 37.49 -3.52
CA VAL A 292 -21.90 37.29 -4.98
C VAL A 292 -23.07 36.41 -5.38
N LEU A 293 -23.34 35.33 -4.64
CA LEU A 293 -24.47 34.43 -4.90
C LEU A 293 -25.82 35.14 -4.82
N SER A 294 -25.96 36.17 -3.98
CA SER A 294 -27.20 36.95 -3.87
C SER A 294 -27.58 37.70 -5.15
N LYS A 295 -26.65 37.81 -6.11
CA LYS A 295 -26.92 38.38 -7.44
C LYS A 295 -27.48 37.36 -8.44
N PHE A 296 -27.40 36.06 -8.12
CA PHE A 296 -27.73 34.96 -9.03
C PHE A 296 -28.80 34.00 -8.47
N LEU A 297 -29.01 33.98 -7.15
CA LEU A 297 -29.97 33.09 -6.51
C LEU A 297 -31.16 33.87 -5.95
N PRO A 298 -32.37 33.27 -5.92
CA PRO A 298 -33.53 33.84 -5.24
C PRO A 298 -33.27 34.09 -3.75
N GLN A 299 -33.90 35.12 -3.19
CA GLN A 299 -33.75 35.51 -1.78
C GLN A 299 -33.97 34.35 -0.78
N PRO A 300 -34.98 33.47 -0.94
CA PRO A 300 -35.17 32.34 -0.02
C PRO A 300 -33.98 31.37 0.02
N SER A 301 -33.30 31.19 -1.11
CA SER A 301 -32.10 30.36 -1.20
C SER A 301 -30.90 30.99 -0.48
N ILE A 302 -30.78 32.32 -0.56
CA ILE A 302 -29.74 33.09 0.13
C ILE A 302 -29.96 33.09 1.64
N ASP A 303 -31.20 33.25 2.08
CA ASP A 303 -31.56 33.21 3.50
C ASP A 303 -31.23 31.84 4.11
N LEU A 304 -31.48 30.77 3.34
CA LEU A 304 -31.11 29.41 3.73
C LEU A 304 -29.59 29.22 3.84
N ILE A 305 -28.82 29.75 2.88
CA ILE A 305 -27.35 29.74 2.94
C ILE A 305 -26.85 30.54 4.15
N LEU A 306 -27.43 31.71 4.43
CA LEU A 306 -27.09 32.54 5.58
C LEU A 306 -27.41 31.83 6.90
N LYS A 307 -28.52 31.08 6.98
CA LYS A 307 -28.88 30.24 8.12
C LYS A 307 -27.82 29.18 8.39
N TYR A 308 -27.38 28.45 7.36
CA TYR A 308 -26.30 27.46 7.50
C TYR A 308 -24.98 28.11 7.89
N HIS A 309 -24.64 29.26 7.31
CA HIS A 309 -23.42 29.98 7.67
C HIS A 309 -23.43 30.45 9.14
N LYS A 310 -24.58 30.94 9.66
CA LYS A 310 -24.75 31.24 11.09
C LYS A 310 -24.62 29.98 11.96
N ALA A 311 -25.20 28.86 11.54
CA ALA A 311 -25.09 27.58 12.26
C ALA A 311 -23.63 27.10 12.35
N HIS A 312 -22.85 27.26 11.28
CA HIS A 312 -21.42 26.94 11.27
C HIS A 312 -20.62 27.88 12.18
N ARG A 313 -20.90 29.20 12.16
CA ARG A 313 -20.26 30.14 13.11
C ARG A 313 -20.57 29.78 14.57
N GLY A 314 -21.77 29.26 14.83
CA GLY A 314 -22.17 28.73 16.12
C GLY A 314 -21.70 27.30 16.42
N LYS A 315 -20.80 26.72 15.61
CA LYS A 315 -20.27 25.34 15.72
C LYS A 315 -21.33 24.22 15.73
N LYS A 316 -22.54 24.50 15.23
CA LYS A 316 -23.66 23.53 15.18
C LYS A 316 -23.58 22.57 14.01
N ILE A 317 -22.87 22.95 12.95
CA ILE A 317 -22.63 22.11 11.76
C ILE A 317 -21.15 22.18 11.38
N SER A 318 -20.66 21.11 10.76
CA SER A 318 -19.27 21.06 10.29
C SER A 318 -19.05 21.95 9.05
N ARG A 319 -17.79 22.29 8.78
CA ARG A 319 -17.39 23.02 7.56
C ARG A 319 -17.82 22.29 6.29
N ASN A 320 -17.63 20.97 6.24
CA ASN A 320 -17.96 20.16 5.08
C ASN A 320 -19.47 20.14 4.83
N GLU A 321 -20.25 20.08 5.91
CA GLU A 321 -21.69 20.14 5.84
C GLU A 321 -22.17 21.50 5.31
N LEU A 322 -21.61 22.62 5.79
CA LEU A 322 -21.90 23.94 5.23
C LEU A 322 -21.62 24.00 3.72
N ILE A 323 -20.46 23.48 3.29
CA ILE A 323 -20.07 23.47 1.87
C ILE A 323 -21.06 22.63 1.05
N GLN A 324 -21.43 21.44 1.52
CA GLN A 324 -22.36 20.56 0.83
C GLN A 324 -23.75 21.20 0.69
N ARG A 325 -24.24 21.88 1.73
CA ARG A 325 -25.50 22.64 1.67
C ARG A 325 -25.43 23.79 0.66
N ILE A 326 -24.33 24.54 0.62
CA ILE A 326 -24.13 25.61 -0.38
C ILE A 326 -24.11 25.04 -1.80
N ARG A 327 -23.46 23.89 -2.03
CA ARG A 327 -23.43 23.22 -3.33
C ARG A 327 -24.81 22.73 -3.77
N GLN A 328 -25.58 22.16 -2.85
CA GLN A 328 -26.95 21.73 -3.12
C GLN A 328 -27.87 22.89 -3.51
N ILE A 329 -27.69 24.06 -2.90
CA ILE A 329 -28.54 25.24 -3.15
C ILE A 329 -28.10 26.00 -4.40
N ALA A 330 -26.80 26.26 -4.55
CA ALA A 330 -26.26 27.11 -5.62
C ALA A 330 -25.96 26.32 -6.92
N GLY A 331 -25.65 25.03 -6.80
CA GLY A 331 -25.15 24.20 -7.88
C GLY A 331 -23.67 24.44 -8.21
N ASP A 332 -22.97 23.37 -8.53
CA ASP A 332 -21.52 23.39 -8.76
C ASP A 332 -21.11 24.23 -9.98
N LYS A 333 -21.95 24.27 -11.02
CA LYS A 333 -21.71 25.05 -12.24
C LYS A 333 -21.67 26.55 -11.98
N LEU A 334 -22.58 27.06 -11.15
CA LEU A 334 -22.62 28.47 -10.77
C LEU A 334 -21.45 28.82 -9.86
N LEU A 335 -21.15 27.98 -8.87
CA LEU A 335 -20.01 28.15 -7.97
C LEU A 335 -18.68 28.21 -8.73
N ALA A 336 -18.49 27.30 -9.70
CA ALA A 336 -17.31 27.29 -10.55
C ALA A 336 -17.17 28.58 -11.38
N THR A 337 -18.29 29.08 -11.92
CA THR A 337 -18.32 30.32 -12.72
C THR A 337 -17.95 31.53 -11.87
N ILE A 338 -18.53 31.67 -10.68
CA ILE A 338 -18.26 32.77 -9.75
C ILE A 338 -16.78 32.76 -9.33
N ILE A 339 -16.26 31.60 -8.93
CA ILE A 339 -14.87 31.45 -8.50
C ILE A 339 -13.91 31.78 -9.66
N LYS A 340 -14.21 31.31 -10.87
CA LYS A 340 -13.40 31.61 -12.08
C LYS A 340 -13.41 33.12 -12.40
N SER A 341 -14.55 33.79 -12.26
CA SER A 341 -14.66 35.25 -12.48
C SER A 341 -13.91 36.06 -11.42
N PHE A 342 -13.87 35.59 -10.17
CA PHE A 342 -13.11 36.22 -9.09
C PHE A 342 -11.60 36.15 -9.35
N ARG A 343 -11.11 35.04 -9.91
CA ARG A 343 -9.71 34.91 -10.35
C ARG A 343 -9.32 35.95 -11.40
N ALA A 344 -10.17 36.17 -12.40
CA ALA A 344 -9.91 37.13 -13.47
C ALA A 344 -9.86 38.59 -12.97
N LYS A 345 -10.54 38.91 -11.86
CA LYS A 345 -10.51 40.23 -11.23
C LYS A 345 -9.29 40.45 -10.33
N GLN A 346 -8.74 39.38 -9.74
CA GLN A 346 -7.56 39.43 -8.87
C GLN A 346 -6.23 39.54 -9.65
N PHE A 347 -6.19 39.09 -10.92
CA PHE A 347 -4.98 39.03 -11.75
C PHE A 347 -4.94 40.03 -12.92
N LYS A 348 -5.66 41.15 -12.86
CA LYS A 348 -5.44 42.24 -13.84
C LYS A 348 -4.11 42.95 -13.52
N PRO A 349 -3.15 43.06 -14.47
CA PRO A 349 -2.07 44.02 -14.33
C PRO A 349 -2.67 45.42 -14.32
N GLN A 350 -2.40 46.20 -13.27
CA GLN A 350 -2.57 47.65 -13.33
C GLN A 350 -1.52 48.19 -14.30
N GLN A 351 -1.91 48.48 -15.54
CA GLN A 351 -1.19 49.49 -16.33
C GLN A 351 -1.62 50.87 -15.81
N GLY A 352 -0.68 51.56 -15.16
CA GLY A 352 -0.84 52.96 -14.72
C GLY A 352 -0.82 53.93 -15.92
N VAL A 353 -1.64 54.98 -15.96
CA VAL A 353 -1.64 56.28 -15.23
C VAL A 353 -1.13 57.40 -16.15
N ALA A 354 -1.99 58.42 -16.35
CA ALA A 354 -1.75 59.87 -16.21
C ALA A 354 -2.97 60.59 -16.82
N GLN A 355 -3.59 61.66 -16.31
CA GLN A 355 -3.55 62.60 -15.17
C GLN A 355 -5.01 63.18 -15.14
N ASP A 356 -5.62 63.77 -14.11
CA ASP A 356 -5.25 64.92 -13.27
C ASP A 356 -6.38 65.14 -12.23
N GLY A 357 -6.06 65.79 -11.10
CA GLY A 357 -7.01 66.63 -10.34
C GLY A 357 -7.82 66.05 -9.17
N GLY A 358 -7.40 66.34 -7.94
CA GLY A 358 -8.31 66.94 -6.94
C GLY A 358 -8.94 66.09 -5.81
N ARG A 359 -8.27 66.12 -4.64
CA ARG A 359 -8.81 66.44 -3.30
C ARG A 359 -9.83 65.50 -2.58
N SER A 360 -9.41 65.11 -1.37
CA SER A 360 -10.20 64.95 -0.11
C SER A 360 -10.47 63.53 0.43
N GLY A 361 -9.69 63.16 1.45
CA GLY A 361 -10.14 62.75 2.79
C GLY A 361 -10.91 61.44 2.98
N MET A 362 -10.28 60.45 3.63
CA MET A 362 -10.68 59.99 4.96
C MET A 362 -9.70 58.93 5.48
N GLU A 363 -8.93 59.33 6.48
CA GLU A 363 -8.17 58.48 7.39
C GLU A 363 -9.17 57.69 8.27
N TYR A 364 -9.03 56.35 8.31
CA TYR A 364 -9.57 55.58 9.44
C TYR A 364 -8.40 54.99 10.23
N LYS A 365 -8.25 55.56 11.43
CA LYS A 365 -7.32 55.16 12.47
C LYS A 365 -7.52 53.69 12.87
N SER A 366 -6.39 53.01 12.99
CA SER A 366 -6.24 51.75 13.73
C SER A 366 -6.43 52.01 15.23
N SER A 367 -7.31 51.23 15.87
CA SER A 367 -7.44 51.14 17.33
C SER A 367 -7.55 49.67 17.70
N ALA A 368 -6.65 49.24 18.57
CA ALA A 368 -6.39 47.87 18.98
C ALA A 368 -7.48 47.25 19.89
N GLY A 369 -7.53 45.91 19.91
CA GLY A 369 -8.06 45.13 21.02
C GLY A 369 -8.85 43.89 20.60
N GLY A 370 -8.26 42.69 20.76
CA GLY A 370 -9.02 41.43 20.76
C GLY A 370 -8.42 40.32 19.90
N VAL A 371 -7.75 39.40 20.58
CA VAL A 371 -7.17 38.13 20.14
C VAL A 371 -8.08 37.32 19.22
N ASP A 372 -7.69 37.19 17.95
CA ASP A 372 -7.68 35.95 17.16
C ASP A 372 -7.19 36.29 15.74
N GLY A 373 -5.99 35.83 15.40
CA GLY A 373 -5.41 36.03 14.08
C GLY A 373 -6.27 35.41 12.96
N PRO A 374 -6.14 35.89 11.71
CA PRO A 374 -6.94 35.38 10.60
C PRO A 374 -6.66 33.88 10.41
N ILE A 375 -7.65 33.06 10.76
CA ILE A 375 -7.56 31.62 10.62
C ILE A 375 -7.57 31.27 9.13
N LEU A 376 -6.40 30.88 8.63
CA LEU A 376 -6.15 30.40 7.29
C LEU A 376 -6.96 29.13 7.03
N PHE A 377 -7.74 29.11 5.96
CA PHE A 377 -8.41 27.89 5.52
C PHE A 377 -8.20 27.70 4.02
N GLY A 378 -8.38 26.50 3.50
CA GLY A 378 -8.25 26.11 2.09
C GLY A 378 -9.58 25.61 1.53
N VAL A 379 -9.83 25.75 0.22
CA VAL A 379 -10.91 25.02 -0.47
C VAL A 379 -10.31 24.36 -1.72
N ASN A 380 -10.12 23.04 -1.68
CA ASN A 380 -9.80 22.24 -2.86
C ASN A 380 -11.11 21.87 -3.57
N LEU A 381 -11.32 22.38 -4.78
CA LEU A 381 -12.46 22.08 -5.66
C LEU A 381 -12.06 21.17 -6.84
N LYS A 382 -10.96 20.43 -6.72
CA LYS A 382 -10.47 19.48 -7.74
C LYS A 382 -10.41 18.02 -7.25
N GLN A 383 -11.17 17.67 -6.22
CA GLN A 383 -11.46 16.27 -5.92
C GLN A 383 -12.95 16.15 -5.64
N PHE A 384 -13.73 16.10 -6.72
CA PHE A 384 -14.71 15.05 -6.99
C PHE A 384 -14.85 14.96 -8.51
#